data_AF-A0A1M5R869-F1
#
_entry.id   AF-A0A1M5R869-F1
#
_cell.length_a   1.000
_cell.length_b   1.000
_cell.length_c   1.000
_cell.angle_alpha   90.00
_cell.angle_beta   90.00
_cell.angle_gamma   90.00
#
_symmetry.space_group_name_H-M   'P 1'
#
loop_
_entity.id
_entity.type
_entity.pdbx_description
1 polymer ?
#
loop_
_entity_poly.entity_id
_entity_poly.type
_entity_poly.pdbx_seq_one_letter_code
_entity_poly.pdbx_strand_id
1 'polypeptide(L)'
;MSDYYPVISKAVAGLAIDAPDETRLALYERARAALLDQLRAVSPPFTEAEVRREQLALEEAVRMVEEEVAQRARDADVPSFSDLATDADDASKVPSMIVTGAAKGRLNGVWRYSMRFR
;
A
#
# COMPACT_ATOMS: atom_id res chain seq x y z
N MET A 1 -10.24 17.11 5.83
CA MET A 1 -10.37 15.71 5.40
C MET A 1 -9.52 14.90 6.34
N SER A 2 -10.10 13.88 6.95
CA SER A 2 -9.36 13.04 7.89
C SER A 2 -8.36 12.18 7.14
N ASP A 3 -7.18 12.06 7.71
CA ASP A 3 -6.10 11.28 7.12
C ASP A 3 -6.33 9.80 7.47
N TYR A 4 -7.10 9.09 6.63
CA TYR A 4 -7.47 7.67 6.86
C TYR A 4 -6.33 6.70 6.60
N TYR A 5 -5.40 7.04 5.71
CA TYR A 5 -4.25 6.21 5.35
C TYR A 5 -3.43 5.70 6.54
N PRO A 6 -2.93 6.53 7.48
CA PRO A 6 -2.12 6.03 8.61
C PRO A 6 -2.88 5.05 9.51
N VAL A 7 -4.21 5.19 9.62
CA VAL A 7 -5.04 4.28 10.43
C VAL A 7 -5.16 2.92 9.74
N ILE A 8 -5.48 2.92 8.45
CA ILE A 8 -5.64 1.68 7.66
C ILE A 8 -4.29 0.98 7.49
N SER A 9 -3.24 1.71 7.14
CA SER A 9 -1.88 1.18 6.98
C SER A 9 -1.39 0.51 8.26
N LYS A 10 -1.61 1.14 9.43
CA LYS A 10 -1.25 0.54 10.72
C LYS A 10 -2.06 -0.72 11.03
N ALA A 11 -3.35 -0.72 10.73
CA ALA A 11 -4.21 -1.89 10.95
C ALA A 11 -3.79 -3.08 10.07
N VAL A 12 -3.49 -2.82 8.79
CA VAL A 12 -3.02 -3.84 7.84
C VAL A 12 -1.59 -4.31 8.17
N ALA A 13 -0.71 -3.42 8.62
CA ALA A 13 0.63 -3.80 9.08
C ALA A 13 0.63 -4.68 10.35
N GLY A 14 -0.47 -4.67 11.10
CA GLY A 14 -0.69 -5.59 12.23
C GLY A 14 -1.22 -6.97 11.80
N LEU A 15 -1.63 -7.14 10.54
CA LEU A 15 -1.97 -8.44 9.98
C LEU A 15 -0.69 -9.19 9.60
N ALA A 16 -0.75 -10.52 9.60
CA ALA A 16 0.36 -11.34 9.13
C ALA A 16 0.64 -11.03 7.65
N ILE A 17 1.91 -11.10 7.24
CA ILE A 17 2.33 -10.80 5.85
C ILE A 17 1.67 -11.75 4.84
N ASP A 18 1.38 -12.96 5.28
CA ASP A 18 0.70 -14.05 4.59
C ASP A 18 -0.81 -14.12 4.89
N ALA A 19 -1.37 -13.09 5.54
CA ALA A 19 -2.80 -13.08 5.87
C ALA A 19 -3.65 -13.17 4.60
N PRO A 20 -4.70 -14.03 4.58
CA PRO A 20 -5.58 -14.16 3.43
C PRO A 20 -6.26 -12.83 3.05
N ASP A 21 -6.51 -12.65 1.76
CA ASP A 21 -7.22 -11.48 1.22
C ASP A 21 -8.58 -11.25 1.92
N GLU A 22 -9.27 -12.33 2.29
CA GLU A 22 -10.54 -12.29 3.02
C GLU A 22 -10.42 -11.59 4.38
N THR A 23 -9.29 -11.73 5.08
CA THR A 23 -9.06 -11.08 6.37
C THR A 23 -8.89 -9.57 6.19
N ARG A 24 -8.18 -9.15 5.13
CA ARG A 24 -8.02 -7.74 4.76
C ARG A 24 -9.37 -7.14 4.32
N LEU A 25 -10.15 -7.88 3.53
CA LEU A 25 -11.48 -7.46 3.11
C LEU A 25 -12.42 -7.24 4.32
N ALA A 26 -12.45 -8.19 5.26
CA ALA A 26 -13.25 -8.07 6.47
C ALA A 26 -12.88 -6.83 7.31
N LEU A 27 -11.59 -6.48 7.37
CA LEU A 27 -11.12 -5.26 8.03
C LEU A 27 -11.67 -4.01 7.35
N TYR A 28 -11.63 -3.95 6.01
CA TYR A 28 -12.12 -2.80 5.25
C TYR A 28 -13.64 -2.64 5.35
N GLU A 29 -14.42 -3.73 5.29
CA GLU A 29 -15.87 -3.68 5.49
C GLU A 29 -16.23 -3.16 6.88
N ARG A 30 -15.51 -3.63 7.91
CA ARG A 30 -15.70 -3.12 9.27
C ARG A 30 -15.38 -1.63 9.38
N ALA A 31 -14.33 -1.17 8.70
CA ALA A 31 -13.95 0.24 8.69
C ALA A 31 -15.02 1.12 8.00
N ARG A 32 -15.57 0.66 6.87
CA ARG A 32 -16.66 1.34 6.16
C ARG A 32 -17.92 1.49 7.03
N ALA A 33 -18.33 0.41 7.68
CA ALA A 33 -19.49 0.43 8.58
C ALA A 33 -19.26 1.37 9.78
N ALA A 34 -18.10 1.29 10.43
CA ALA A 34 -17.77 2.15 11.55
C ALA A 34 -17.72 3.64 11.17
N LEU A 35 -17.21 3.98 9.98
CA LEU A 35 -17.20 5.35 9.48
C LEU A 35 -18.63 5.88 9.30
N LEU A 36 -19.52 5.09 8.70
CA LEU A 36 -20.93 5.46 8.52
C LEU A 36 -21.64 5.70 9.86
N ASP A 37 -21.43 4.84 10.83
CA ASP A 37 -22.00 4.99 12.17
C ASP A 37 -21.49 6.27 12.85
N GLN A 38 -20.19 6.54 12.75
CA GLN A 38 -19.58 7.77 13.29
C GLN A 38 -20.15 9.03 12.63
N LEU A 39 -20.26 9.06 11.31
CA LEU A 39 -20.79 10.23 10.58
C LEU A 39 -22.27 10.49 10.90
N ARG A 40 -23.04 9.44 11.21
CA ARG A 40 -24.46 9.56 11.61
C ARG A 40 -24.63 9.92 13.09
N ALA A 41 -23.68 9.57 13.95
CA ALA A 41 -23.74 9.84 15.38
C ALA A 41 -23.37 11.30 15.73
N VAL A 42 -22.68 12.03 14.85
CA VAL A 42 -22.28 13.43 15.05
C VAL A 42 -23.48 14.37 14.87
N SER A 43 -23.57 15.42 15.71
CA SER A 43 -24.63 16.44 15.64
C SER A 43 -24.03 17.84 15.45
N PRO A 44 -24.44 18.60 14.41
CA PRO A 44 -25.42 18.25 13.37
C PRO A 44 -24.91 17.13 12.45
N PRO A 45 -25.82 16.31 11.88
CA PRO A 45 -25.44 15.22 11.00
C PRO A 45 -24.78 15.78 9.74
N PHE A 46 -23.77 15.05 9.23
CA PHE A 46 -23.13 15.38 7.97
C PHE A 46 -24.14 15.29 6.82
N THR A 47 -23.98 16.20 5.84
CA THR A 47 -24.77 16.15 4.61
C THR A 47 -24.37 14.94 3.76
N GLU A 48 -25.25 14.47 2.88
CA GLU A 48 -24.92 13.35 1.97
C GLU A 48 -23.69 13.62 1.10
N ALA A 49 -23.42 14.89 0.76
CA ALA A 49 -22.24 15.28 0.01
C ALA A 49 -20.95 15.09 0.83
N GLU A 50 -20.98 15.43 2.11
CA GLU A 50 -19.85 15.24 3.03
C GLU A 50 -19.64 13.75 3.33
N VAL A 51 -20.72 13.00 3.57
CA VAL A 51 -20.63 11.54 3.77
C VAL A 51 -19.97 10.86 2.58
N ARG A 52 -20.36 11.22 1.35
CA ARG A 52 -19.72 10.68 0.14
C ARG A 52 -18.25 11.08 0.02
N ARG A 53 -17.90 12.32 0.36
CA ARG A 53 -16.50 12.78 0.36
C ARG A 53 -15.63 11.99 1.34
N GLU A 54 -16.13 11.73 2.55
CA GLU A 54 -15.39 10.96 3.55
C GLU A 54 -15.30 9.47 3.16
N GLN A 55 -16.34 8.89 2.55
CA GLN A 55 -16.28 7.53 1.99
C GLN A 55 -15.23 7.41 0.88
N LEU A 56 -15.21 8.36 -0.07
CA LEU A 56 -14.21 8.41 -1.13
C LEU A 56 -12.79 8.49 -0.56
N ALA A 57 -12.56 9.33 0.45
CA ALA A 57 -11.26 9.46 1.10
C ALA A 57 -10.81 8.14 1.78
N LEU A 58 -11.75 7.39 2.37
CA LEU A 58 -11.46 6.06 2.93
C LEU A 58 -11.12 5.05 1.83
N GLU A 59 -11.87 5.02 0.74
CA GLU A 59 -11.63 4.10 -0.38
C GLU A 59 -10.29 4.35 -1.08
N GLU A 60 -9.91 5.61 -1.24
CA GLU A 60 -8.58 5.98 -1.76
C GLU A 60 -7.46 5.48 -0.86
N ALA A 61 -7.61 5.64 0.47
CA ALA A 61 -6.64 5.13 1.43
C ALA A 61 -6.52 3.60 1.39
N VAL A 62 -7.64 2.88 1.26
CA VAL A 62 -7.65 1.43 1.10
C VAL A 62 -6.93 1.02 -0.18
N ARG A 63 -7.21 1.68 -1.31
CA ARG A 63 -6.55 1.37 -2.60
C ARG A 63 -5.04 1.54 -2.51
N MET A 64 -4.57 2.62 -1.89
CA MET A 64 -3.13 2.85 -1.69
C MET A 64 -2.48 1.74 -0.85
N VAL A 65 -3.11 1.33 0.25
CA VAL A 65 -2.58 0.26 1.10
C VAL A 65 -2.57 -1.08 0.37
N GLU A 66 -3.60 -1.39 -0.41
CA GLU A 66 -3.66 -2.61 -1.22
C GLU A 66 -2.58 -2.64 -2.31
N GLU A 67 -2.30 -1.50 -2.95
CA GLU A 67 -1.17 -1.39 -3.89
C GLU A 67 0.17 -1.64 -3.20
N GLU A 68 0.37 -1.12 -1.98
CA GLU A 68 1.59 -1.37 -1.20
C GLU A 68 1.71 -2.84 -0.78
N VAL A 69 0.62 -3.48 -0.38
CA VAL A 69 0.63 -4.90 -0.01
C VAL A 69 0.90 -5.75 -1.25
N ALA A 70 0.25 -5.46 -2.38
CA ALA A 70 0.50 -6.15 -3.64
C ALA A 70 1.95 -5.97 -4.11
N GLN A 71 2.52 -4.77 -3.94
CA GLN A 71 3.93 -4.53 -4.27
C GLN A 71 4.86 -5.33 -3.37
N ARG A 72 4.63 -5.37 -2.06
CA ARG A 72 5.42 -6.18 -1.12
C ARG A 72 5.32 -7.68 -1.43
N ALA A 73 4.14 -8.16 -1.82
CA ALA A 73 3.96 -9.54 -2.23
C ALA A 73 4.77 -9.88 -3.49
N ARG A 74 4.80 -8.97 -4.49
CA ARG A 74 5.66 -9.11 -5.67
C ARG A 74 7.14 -9.11 -5.31
N ASP A 75 7.58 -8.18 -4.47
CA ASP A 75 8.99 -8.08 -4.08
C ASP A 75 9.44 -9.32 -3.28
N ALA A 76 8.53 -9.99 -2.57
CA ALA A 76 8.80 -11.25 -1.89
C ALA A 76 8.85 -12.47 -2.83
N ASP A 77 8.15 -12.40 -3.97
CA ASP A 77 8.07 -13.48 -4.97
C ASP A 77 9.14 -13.38 -6.06
N VAL A 78 9.73 -12.19 -6.30
CA VAL A 78 10.86 -12.04 -7.23
C VAL A 78 12.09 -12.73 -6.63
N PRO A 79 12.60 -13.82 -7.22
CA PRO A 79 13.90 -14.35 -6.82
C PRO A 79 14.93 -13.25 -7.06
N SER A 80 15.65 -12.88 -6.00
CA SER A 80 16.70 -11.89 -6.08
C SER A 80 17.64 -12.27 -7.21
N PHE A 81 17.95 -11.35 -8.13
CA PHE A 81 18.96 -11.58 -9.18
C PHE A 81 20.33 -12.00 -8.60
N SER A 82 20.55 -11.84 -7.29
CA SER A 82 21.71 -12.37 -6.58
C SER A 82 21.75 -13.90 -6.49
N ASP A 83 20.62 -14.60 -6.57
CA ASP A 83 20.58 -16.07 -6.53
C ASP A 83 20.94 -16.72 -7.88
N LEU A 84 20.93 -15.95 -8.97
CA LEU A 84 21.35 -16.39 -10.31
C LEU A 84 22.87 -16.31 -10.54
N ALA A 85 23.66 -15.85 -9.56
CA ALA A 85 25.09 -15.58 -9.74
C ALA A 85 26.04 -16.71 -9.30
N THR A 86 25.53 -17.87 -8.86
CA THR A 86 26.40 -18.93 -8.29
C THR A 86 26.47 -20.24 -9.09
N ASP A 87 25.82 -20.33 -10.25
CA ASP A 87 25.85 -21.54 -11.10
C ASP A 87 26.44 -21.30 -12.51
N ALA A 88 27.37 -20.35 -12.62
CA ALA A 88 28.05 -20.02 -13.87
C ALA A 88 29.58 -20.20 -13.78
N ASP A 89 30.01 -21.42 -13.44
CA ASP A 89 31.29 -21.97 -13.89
C ASP A 89 31.03 -22.76 -15.19
N ASP A 90 30.56 -22.07 -16.24
CA ASP A 90 30.68 -22.56 -17.63
C ASP A 90 30.90 -21.36 -18.56
N ALA A 91 32.15 -21.23 -18.92
CA ALA A 91 32.75 -20.55 -20.06
C ALA A 91 31.93 -19.49 -20.84
N SER A 92 32.44 -18.26 -20.75
CA SER A 92 32.75 -17.42 -21.92
C SER A 92 31.58 -16.87 -22.77
N LYS A 93 30.98 -15.76 -22.32
CA LYS A 93 30.72 -14.62 -23.22
C LYS A 93 30.41 -13.33 -22.44
N VAL A 94 31.42 -12.47 -22.30
CA VAL A 94 31.20 -11.04 -22.10
C VAL A 94 31.08 -10.35 -23.45
N PRO A 95 30.19 -9.35 -23.57
CA PRO A 95 30.70 -8.04 -23.91
C PRO A 95 30.36 -7.02 -22.84
N SER A 96 31.38 -6.26 -22.48
CA SER A 96 31.34 -5.06 -21.67
C SER A 96 30.25 -4.09 -22.15
N MET A 97 29.37 -3.69 -21.24
CA MET A 97 28.91 -2.32 -21.23
C MET A 97 28.65 -1.88 -19.79
N ILE A 98 29.55 -1.02 -19.35
CA ILE A 98 29.54 -0.35 -18.07
C ILE A 98 28.34 0.60 -18.08
N VAL A 99 27.40 0.43 -17.14
CA VAL A 99 26.65 1.57 -16.61
C VAL A 99 26.89 1.61 -15.10
N THR A 100 27.81 2.49 -14.73
CA THR A 100 28.07 2.88 -13.35
C THR A 100 26.82 3.57 -12.83
N GLY A 101 26.25 3.07 -11.73
CA GLY A 101 25.06 3.67 -11.12
C GLY A 101 24.78 3.09 -9.75
N ALA A 102 25.65 3.44 -8.79
CA ALA A 102 25.49 3.35 -7.35
C ALA A 102 24.18 2.75 -6.81
N ALA A 103 24.30 1.58 -6.19
CA ALA A 103 23.36 1.10 -5.20
C ALA A 103 23.17 2.20 -4.13
N LYS A 104 21.95 2.72 -4.05
CA LYS A 104 21.48 3.45 -2.88
C LYS A 104 20.18 2.81 -2.44
N GLY A 105 20.31 1.95 -1.44
CA GLY A 105 19.17 1.50 -0.67
C GLY A 105 18.41 2.69 -0.10
N ARG A 106 17.16 2.40 0.26
CA ARG A 106 16.27 3.21 1.08
C ARG A 106 15.75 4.47 0.38
N LEU A 107 14.63 4.30 -0.31
CA LEU A 107 13.53 5.26 -0.31
C LEU A 107 12.26 4.43 -0.08
N ASN A 108 11.89 4.17 1.19
CA ASN A 108 10.70 4.80 1.75
C ASN A 108 10.18 5.93 0.85
N GLY A 109 9.44 5.54 -0.18
CA GLY A 109 8.54 6.41 -0.91
C GLY A 109 7.41 6.78 0.03
N VAL A 110 7.68 7.71 0.94
CA VAL A 110 6.67 8.59 1.49
C VAL A 110 6.03 9.24 0.26
N TRP A 111 4.93 8.68 -0.22
CA TRP A 111 4.01 9.34 -1.13
C TRP A 111 3.41 10.50 -0.34
N ARG A 112 4.17 11.59 -0.37
CA ARG A 112 3.88 12.84 0.29
C ARG A 112 2.63 13.41 -0.38
N TYR A 113 1.50 13.25 0.31
CA TYR A 113 0.30 14.09 0.26
C TYR A 113 0.21 14.99 -0.98
N SER A 114 -0.50 14.54 -2.02
CA SER A 114 -0.91 15.46 -3.07
C SER A 114 -2.12 14.97 -3.85
N MET A 115 -3.29 14.98 -3.21
CA MET A 115 -4.52 15.28 -3.95
C MET A 115 -5.44 16.14 -3.09
N ARG A 116 -5.08 17.43 -3.04
CA ARG A 116 -5.95 18.52 -2.65
C ARG A 116 -7.02 18.67 -3.73
N PHE A 117 -8.11 17.93 -3.61
CA PHE A 117 -9.30 18.12 -4.45
C PHE A 117 -9.97 19.45 -4.09
N ARG A 118 -10.14 20.29 -5.12
CA ARG A 118 -10.95 21.50 -5.12
C ARG A 118 -12.35 21.15 -5.64
#